data_AF-A0A969UYA9-F1
#
_entry.id   AF-A0A969UYA9-F1
#
_cell.length_a   1.000
_cell.length_b   1.000
_cell.length_c   1.000
_cell.angle_alpha   90.00
_cell.angle_beta   90.00
_cell.angle_gamma   90.00
#
_symmetry.space_group_name_H-M   'P 1'
#
loop_
_entity.id
_entity.type
_entity.pdbx_description
1 polymer ?
#
loop_
_entity_poly.entity_id
_entity_poly.type
_entity_poly.pdbx_seq_one_letter_code
_entity_poly.pdbx_strand_id
1 'polypeptide(L)' 'MAKHTQAHLSRRILKSKGMDPMTKRQIEYYMGAKLIEIGIEPKSAIYRWSQADKGMQIEWTYSAYWGDSKKEVLMNEGNL' A
#
# COMPACT_ATOMS: atom_id res chain seq x y z
N MET A 1 15.58 3.32 17.53
CA MET A 1 15.38 2.86 16.14
C MET A 1 14.09 3.49 15.64
N ALA A 2 14.12 4.23 14.52
CA ALA A 2 12.90 4.77 13.95
C ALA A 2 11.95 3.60 13.66
N LYS A 3 10.80 3.56 14.33
CA LYS A 3 9.78 2.55 14.02
C LYS A 3 9.20 2.93 12.67
N HIS A 4 9.64 2.23 11.62
CA HIS A 4 8.95 2.29 10.34
C HIS A 4 7.49 1.88 10.60
N THR A 5 6.56 2.81 10.40
CA THR A 5 5.12 2.66 10.67
C THR A 5 4.30 2.53 9.38
N GLN A 6 5.00 2.31 8.27
CA GLN A 6 4.43 2.14 6.95
C GLN A 6 5.27 1.20 6.08
N ALA A 7 4.61 0.55 5.11
CA ALA A 7 5.23 -0.29 4.09
C ALA A 7 4.54 -0.05 2.73
N HIS A 8 5.31 -0.19 1.64
CA HIS A 8 4.83 0.07 0.28
C HIS A 8 5.26 -1.05 -0.67
N LEU A 9 4.34 -1.52 -1.50
CA LEU A 9 4.61 -2.40 -2.63
C LEU A 9 4.14 -1.72 -3.91
N SER A 10 5.07 -1.44 -4.81
CA SER A 10 4.80 -0.73 -6.06
C SER A 10 4.99 -1.64 -7.27
N ARG A 11 4.11 -1.48 -8.28
CA ARG A 11 4.21 -2.16 -9.56
C ARG A 11 3.90 -1.19 -10.70
N ARG A 12 4.80 -1.15 -11.69
CA ARG A 12 4.57 -0.43 -12.95
C ARG A 12 3.89 -1.34 -13.96
N ILE A 13 2.88 -0.80 -14.61
CA ILE A 13 2.14 -1.47 -15.67
C ILE A 13 1.86 -0.49 -16.82
N LEU A 14 1.66 -1.02 -18.02
CA LEU A 14 1.21 -0.22 -19.15
C LEU A 14 -0.22 0.25 -18.90
N LYS A 15 -0.50 1.54 -19.13
CA LYS A 15 -1.86 2.09 -18.96
C LYS A 15 -2.89 1.36 -19.80
N SER A 16 -2.51 0.96 -21.02
CA SER A 16 -3.37 0.23 -21.95
C SER A 16 -3.82 -1.13 -21.47
N LYS A 17 -3.08 -1.76 -20.53
CA LYS A 17 -3.42 -3.09 -20.01
C LYS A 17 -4.20 -3.04 -18.70
N GLY A 18 -4.09 -1.95 -17.93
CA GLY A 18 -4.66 -1.87 -16.59
C GLY A 18 -4.05 -2.90 -15.62
N MET A 19 -4.48 -2.87 -14.35
CA MET A 19 -4.04 -3.83 -13.34
C MET A 19 -4.93 -5.08 -13.36
N ASP A 20 -4.33 -6.22 -13.64
CA ASP A 20 -5.00 -7.52 -13.57
C ASP A 20 -5.47 -7.84 -12.12
N PRO A 21 -6.71 -8.33 -11.91
CA PRO A 21 -7.22 -8.63 -10.58
C PRO A 21 -6.41 -9.68 -9.79
N MET A 22 -5.85 -10.69 -10.47
CA MET A 22 -5.03 -11.71 -9.79
C MET A 22 -3.72 -11.09 -9.30
N THR A 23 -3.10 -10.24 -10.13
CA THR A 23 -1.94 -9.44 -9.76
C THR A 23 -2.22 -8.57 -8.53
N LYS A 24 -3.39 -7.92 -8.49
CA LYS A 24 -3.79 -7.09 -7.35
C LYS A 24 -3.86 -7.93 -6.05
N ARG A 25 -4.52 -9.09 -6.10
CA ARG A 25 -4.62 -10.02 -4.96
C ARG A 25 -3.27 -10.56 -4.50
N GLN A 26 -2.36 -10.84 -5.42
CA GLN A 26 -0.99 -11.27 -5.08
C GLN A 26 -0.27 -10.18 -4.28
N ILE A 27 -0.35 -8.92 -4.71
CA ILE A 27 0.27 -7.81 -4.01
C ILE A 27 -0.32 -7.67 -2.59
N GLU A 28 -1.65 -7.77 -2.45
CA GLU A 28 -2.33 -7.72 -1.15
C GLU A 28 -1.88 -8.87 -0.23
N TYR A 29 -1.79 -10.09 -0.77
CA TYR A 29 -1.30 -11.26 -0.04
C TYR A 29 0.15 -11.09 0.44
N TYR A 30 1.05 -10.66 -0.45
CA TYR A 30 2.46 -10.44 -0.10
C TYR A 30 2.63 -9.33 0.93
N MET A 31 1.82 -8.26 0.88
CA MET A 31 1.84 -7.23 1.92
C MET A 31 1.49 -7.81 3.28
N GLY A 32 0.44 -8.62 3.37
CA GLY A 32 0.05 -9.29 4.62
C GLY A 32 1.18 -10.16 5.19
N ALA A 33 1.82 -10.96 4.33
CA ALA A 33 2.98 -11.77 4.72
C ALA A 33 4.15 -10.91 5.22
N LYS A 34 4.43 -9.79 4.54
CA LYS A 34 5.51 -8.86 4.94
C LYS A 34 5.25 -8.20 6.28
N LEU A 35 4.00 -7.83 6.59
CA LEU A 35 3.67 -7.28 7.90
C LEU A 35 3.92 -8.30 9.02
N ILE A 36 3.54 -9.57 8.81
CA ILE A 36 3.80 -10.64 9.78
C ILE A 36 5.31 -10.83 10.01
N GLU A 37 6.12 -10.81 8.94
CA GLU A 37 7.58 -10.94 9.00
C GLU A 37 8.23 -9.89 9.90
N ILE A 38 7.68 -8.67 9.94
CA ILE A 38 8.17 -7.57 10.78
C ILE A 38 7.42 -7.43 12.11
N GLY A 39 6.62 -8.43 12.49
CA GLY A 39 5.91 -8.48 13.78
C GLY A 39 4.70 -7.56 13.87
N ILE A 40 4.11 -7.16 12.75
CA ILE A 40 2.91 -6.32 12.69
C ILE A 40 1.70 -7.18 12.35
N GLU A 41 0.66 -7.13 13.18
CA GLU A 41 -0.60 -7.80 12.90
C GLU A 41 -1.29 -7.14 11.68
N PRO A 42 -1.52 -7.85 10.56
CA PRO A 42 -2.07 -7.25 9.35
C PRO A 42 -3.44 -6.57 9.58
N LYS A 43 -4.28 -7.14 10.43
CA LYS A 43 -5.61 -6.58 10.76
C LYS A 43 -5.55 -5.24 11.50
N SER A 44 -4.41 -4.91 12.12
CA SER A 44 -4.23 -3.64 12.82
C SER A 44 -3.90 -2.47 11.88
N ALA A 45 -3.37 -2.77 10.69
CA ALA A 45 -2.98 -1.78 9.69
C ALA A 45 -4.19 -1.28 8.88
N ILE A 46 -4.03 -0.13 8.24
CA ILE A 46 -4.93 0.33 7.17
C ILE A 46 -4.19 0.26 5.83
N TYR A 47 -4.94 0.09 4.76
CA TYR A 47 -4.39 -0.10 3.43
C TYR A 47 -4.93 0.92 2.44
N ARG A 48 -4.08 1.42 1.55
CA ARG A 48 -4.46 2.35 0.47
C ARG A 48 -3.79 1.94 -0.83
N TRP A 49 -4.59 1.96 -1.88
CA TRP A 49 -4.08 1.94 -3.25
C TRP A 49 -3.90 3.38 -3.72
N SER A 50 -2.76 3.67 -4.31
CA SER A 50 -2.50 4.92 -5.03
C SER A 50 -1.95 4.62 -6.41
N GLN A 51 -2.10 5.61 -7.30
CA GLN A 51 -1.59 5.54 -8.66
C GLN A 51 -0.78 6.80 -8.94
N ALA A 52 0.35 6.62 -9.61
CA ALA A 52 1.14 7.71 -10.13
C ALA A 52 1.28 7.55 -11.66
N ASP A 53 0.93 8.60 -12.39
CA ASP A 53 1.13 8.67 -13.83
C ASP A 53 2.62 8.70 -14.16
N LYS A 54 3.05 7.83 -15.08
CA LYS A 54 4.42 7.75 -15.60
C LYS A 54 4.42 7.72 -17.14
N GLY A 55 3.57 8.53 -17.78
CA GLY A 55 3.48 8.65 -19.24
C GLY A 55 2.70 7.50 -19.87
N MET A 56 3.37 6.59 -20.58
CA MET A 56 2.72 5.38 -21.14
C MET A 56 2.44 4.31 -20.07
N GLN A 57 3.06 4.46 -18.89
CA GLN A 57 2.90 3.57 -17.75
C GLN A 57 2.15 4.25 -16.61
N ILE A 58 1.64 3.42 -15.72
CA ILE A 58 1.07 3.83 -14.45
C ILE A 58 1.72 2.98 -13.35
N GLU A 59 2.13 3.64 -12.27
CA GLU A 59 2.71 3.01 -11.10
C GLU A 59 1.62 2.87 -10.05
N TRP A 60 1.23 1.64 -9.75
CA TRP A 60 0.29 1.34 -8.68
C TRP A 60 1.08 1.02 -7.42
N THR A 61 0.70 1.63 -6.31
CA THR A 61 1.32 1.39 -5.01
C THR A 61 0.27 0.93 -4.02
N TYR A 62 0.53 -0.20 -3.38
CA TYR A 62 -0.23 -0.66 -2.23
C TYR A 62 0.54 -0.31 -0.97
N SER A 63 -0.04 0.59 -0.17
CA SER A 63 0.55 1.07 1.08
C SER A 63 -0.18 0.47 2.26
N ALA A 64 0.59 0.04 3.27
CA ALA A 64 0.10 -0.34 4.58
C ALA A 64 0.60 0.66 5.63
N TYR A 65 -0.28 1.11 6.53
CA TYR A 65 0.04 2.07 7.59
C TYR A 65 -0.42 1.53 8.95
N TRP A 66 0.43 1.64 9.96
CA TRP A 66 0.15 1.28 11.35
C TRP A 66 0.72 2.35 12.30
N GLY A 67 0.48 2.22 13.60
CA GLY A 67 1.02 3.16 14.59
C GLY A 67 0.69 4.62 14.26
N ASP A 68 1.73 5.46 14.22
CA ASP A 68 1.56 6.90 14.02
C ASP A 68 1.23 7.28 12.57
N SER A 69 1.81 6.61 11.56
CA SER A 69 1.42 6.85 10.16
C SER A 69 -0.06 6.54 9.89
N LYS A 70 -0.63 5.53 10.57
CA LYS A 70 -2.08 5.27 10.50
C LYS A 70 -2.89 6.46 11.02
N LYS A 71 -2.48 7.06 12.13
CA LYS A 71 -3.18 8.22 12.71
C LYS A 71 -3.10 9.43 11.79
N GLU A 72 -1.92 9.70 11.23
CA GLU A 72 -1.70 10.80 10.29
C GLU A 72 -2.58 10.68 9.04
N VAL A 73 -2.62 9.49 8.43
CA VAL A 73 -3.47 9.23 7.26
C VAL A 73 -4.95 9.47 7.60
N LEU A 74 -5.43 8.92 8.72
CA LEU A 74 -6.84 9.07 9.11
C LEU A 74 -7.20 10.53 9.47
N MET A 75 -6.28 11.27 10.09
CA MET A 75 -6.49 12.69 10.40
C MET A 75 -6.58 13.53 9.12
N ASN A 76 -5.72 13.25 8.14
CA ASN A 76 -5.75 13.94 6.86
C ASN A 76 -7.01 13.61 6.04
N GLU A 77 -7.54 12.39 6.14
CA GLU A 77 -8.78 11.98 5.48
C GLU A 77 -10.04 12.53 6.17
N GLY A 78 -10.00 12.76 7.49
CA GLY A 78 -11.11 13.30 8.28
C GLY A 78 -11.23 14.82 8.27
N ASN A 79 -10.25 15.54 7.72
CA ASN A 79 -10.24 17.01 7.59
C ASN A 79 -10.79 17.49 6.22
N LEU A 80 -11.72 16.73 5.61
CA LEU A 80 -12.41 17.08 4.36
C LEU A 80 -13.83 17.59 4.62
#